data_AF-A0A4Q5SEQ3-F1
#
_entry.id   AF-A0A4Q5SEQ3-F1
#
_cell.length_a   1.000
_cell.length_b   1.000
_cell.length_c   1.000
_cell.angle_alpha   90.00
_cell.angle_beta   90.00
_cell.angle_gamma   90.00
#
_symmetry.space_group_name_H-M   'P 1'
#
loop_
_entity.id
_entity.type
_entity.pdbx_description
1 polymer ?
#
loop_
_entity_poly.entity_id
_entity_poly.type
_entity_poly.pdbx_seq_one_letter_code
_entity_poly.pdbx_strand_id
1 'polypeptide(L)' 'MTEEDRVARKRYYLIQSVNIAAVAGAVLGLLIAGRSVTTFHTLLGGTLILASLYMMAAVPRALAKRWKTPQP' A
#
# COMPACT_ATOMS: atom_id res chain seq x y z
N MET A 1 -29.27 6.37 1.74
CA MET A 1 -27.81 6.53 1.94
C MET A 1 -27.61 7.89 2.56
N THR A 2 -27.12 7.93 3.79
CA THR A 2 -26.81 9.19 4.48
C THR A 2 -25.50 9.77 3.94
N GLU A 3 -25.21 11.03 4.26
CA GLU A 3 -23.92 11.64 3.89
C GLU A 3 -22.75 10.94 4.61
N GLU A 4 -22.98 10.44 5.83
CA GLU A 4 -22.01 9.66 6.58
C GLU A 4 -21.66 8.35 5.87
N ASP A 5 -22.65 7.66 5.28
CA ASP A 5 -22.43 6.46 4.47
C ASP A 5 -21.55 6.75 3.24
N ARG A 6 -21.69 7.93 2.64
CA ARG A 6 -20.92 8.35 1.46
C ARG A 6 -19.46 8.61 1.82
N VAL A 7 -19.23 9.29 2.96
CA VAL A 7 -17.88 9.54 3.49
C VAL A 7 -17.19 8.25 3.89
N ALA A 8 -17.88 7.34 4.58
CA ALA A 8 -17.34 6.04 4.98
C ALA A 8 -16.92 5.19 3.76
N ARG A 9 -17.75 5.15 2.71
CA ARG A 9 -17.43 4.44 1.46
C ARG A 9 -16.20 4.99 0.77
N LYS A 10 -16.09 6.32 0.67
CA LYS A 10 -14.93 6.99 0.06
C LYS A 10 -13.64 6.62 0.79
N ARG A 11 -13.64 6.63 2.12
CA ARG A 11 -12.51 6.22 2.97
C ARG A 11 -12.12 4.77 2.74
N TYR A 12 -13.10 3.87 2.70
CA TYR A 12 -12.88 2.45 2.42
C TYR A 12 -12.22 2.23 1.06
N TYR A 13 -12.77 2.80 -0.01
CA TYR A 13 -12.19 2.64 -1.35
C TYR A 13 -10.78 3.22 -1.45
N LEU A 14 -10.48 4.30 -0.73
CA LEU A 14 -9.14 4.88 -0.72
C LEU A 14 -8.14 3.93 -0.07
N ILE A 15 -8.47 3.35 1.10
CA ILE A 15 -7.62 2.32 1.74
C ILE A 15 -7.47 1.10 0.83
N GLN A 16 -8.57 0.63 0.23
CA GLN A 16 -8.53 -0.54 -0.64
C GLN A 16 -7.65 -0.31 -1.88
N SER A 17 -7.74 0.87 -2.50
CA SER A 17 -6.92 1.23 -3.67
C SER A 17 -5.42 1.21 -3.36
N VAL A 18 -5.04 1.68 -2.17
CA VAL A 18 -3.65 1.64 -1.69
C VAL A 18 -3.18 0.20 -1.50
N ASN A 19 -4.01 -0.66 -0.91
CA ASN A 19 -3.66 -2.08 -0.75
C ASN A 19 -3.49 -2.77 -2.11
N ILE A 20 -4.36 -2.50 -3.09
CA ILE A 20 -4.23 -3.03 -4.45
C ILE A 20 -2.91 -2.57 -5.08
N ALA A 21 -2.59 -1.28 -4.98
CA ALA A 21 -1.34 -0.74 -5.51
C ALA A 21 -0.10 -1.38 -4.84
N ALA A 22 -0.14 -1.59 -3.52
CA ALA A 22 0.93 -2.24 -2.79
C ALA A 22 1.12 -3.70 -3.21
N VAL A 23 0.03 -4.46 -3.39
CA VAL A 23 0.11 -5.84 -3.89
C VAL A 23 0.68 -5.88 -5.31
N ALA A 24 0.26 -4.96 -6.18
CA ALA A 24 0.83 -4.84 -7.53
C ALA A 24 2.34 -4.56 -7.50
N GLY A 25 2.78 -3.65 -6.62
CA GLY A 25 4.20 -3.37 -6.40
C GLY A 25 4.98 -4.59 -5.89
N ALA A 26 4.42 -5.36 -4.96
CA ALA A 26 5.05 -6.56 -4.44
C ALA A 26 5.19 -7.65 -5.51
N VAL A 27 4.17 -7.85 -6.34
CA VAL A 27 4.22 -8.79 -7.48
C VAL A 27 5.31 -8.37 -8.47
N LEU A 28 5.41 -7.08 -8.81
CA LEU A 28 6.46 -6.58 -9.69
C LEU A 28 7.86 -6.83 -9.10
N GLY A 29 8.05 -6.56 -7.80
CA GLY A 29 9.31 -6.84 -7.11
C GLY A 29 9.66 -8.32 -7.10
N LEU A 30 8.65 -9.19 -6.93
CA LEU A 30 8.82 -10.64 -7.00
C LEU A 30 9.21 -11.10 -8.40
N LEU A 31 8.60 -10.55 -9.45
CA LEU A 31 8.95 -10.88 -10.83
C LEU A 31 10.40 -10.48 -11.15
N ILE A 32 10.85 -9.32 -10.67
CA ILE A 32 12.24 -8.85 -10.83
C ILE A 32 13.19 -9.80 -10.09
N ALA A 33 12.90 -10.13 -8.83
CA ALA A 33 13.74 -11.02 -8.02
C ALA A 33 13.74 -12.48 -8.50
N GLY A 34 12.65 -12.94 -9.11
CA GLY A 34 12.53 -14.31 -9.63
C GLY A 34 13.22 -14.52 -10.97
N ARG A 35 13.39 -13.46 -11.77
CA ARG A 35 14.07 -13.49 -13.08
C ARG A 35 15.52 -13.03 -13.03
N SER A 36 16.02 -12.58 -11.89
CA SER A 36 17.34 -11.99 -11.77
C SER A 36 18.48 -13.01 -11.82
N VAL A 37 19.43 -12.78 -12.72
CA VAL A 37 20.66 -13.59 -12.89
C VAL A 37 21.81 -13.07 -12.02
N THR A 38 21.71 -11.83 -11.53
CA THR A 38 22.74 -11.18 -10.72
C THR A 38 22.20 -10.79 -9.35
N THR A 39 23.06 -10.88 -8.32
CA THR A 39 22.72 -10.56 -6.93
C THR A 39 22.15 -9.16 -6.75
N PHE A 40 22.62 -8.20 -7.55
CA PHE A 40 22.11 -6.83 -7.53
C PHE A 40 20.62 -6.73 -7.89
N HIS A 41 20.19 -7.44 -8.93
CA HIS A 41 18.79 -7.41 -9.37
C HIS A 41 17.87 -8.14 -8.36
N THR A 42 18.36 -9.21 -7.74
CA THR A 42 17.63 -9.90 -6.66
C THR A 42 17.43 -8.98 -5.45
N LEU A 43 18.46 -8.22 -5.06
CA LEU A 43 18.37 -7.26 -3.96
C LEU A 43 17.40 -6.13 -4.27
N LEU A 44 17.39 -5.64 -5.51
CA LEU A 44 16.46 -4.62 -5.98
C LEU A 44 15.00 -5.10 -5.89
N GLY A 45 14.72 -6.29 -6.40
CA GLY A 45 13.39 -6.90 -6.31
C GLY A 45 12.96 -7.14 -4.86
N GLY A 46 13.86 -7.66 -4.01
CA GLY A 46 13.61 -7.83 -2.58
C GLY A 46 13.30 -6.51 -1.86
N THR A 47 14.04 -5.45 -2.16
CA THR A 47 13.81 -4.11 -1.59
C THR A 47 12.46 -3.54 -2.04
N LEU A 48 12.07 -3.76 -3.29
CA LEU A 48 10.78 -3.32 -3.83
C LEU A 48 9.61 -4.06 -3.16
N ILE A 49 9.75 -5.35 -2.91
CA ILE A 49 8.76 -6.13 -2.12
C ILE A 49 8.63 -5.53 -0.72
N LEU A 50 9.74 -5.29 -0.02
CA LEU A 50 9.73 -4.69 1.31
C LEU A 50 9.11 -3.30 1.33
N ALA A 51 9.44 -2.45 0.36
CA ALA A 51 8.84 -1.13 0.21
C ALA A 51 7.32 -1.21 -0.02
N SER A 52 6.87 -2.19 -0.82
CA SER A 52 5.46 -2.41 -1.10
C SER A 52 4.70 -2.87 0.16
N LEU A 53 5.27 -3.80 0.92
CA LEU A 53 4.71 -4.23 2.21
C LEU A 53 4.66 -3.08 3.22
N TYR A 54 5.71 -2.25 3.25
CA TYR A 54 5.72 -1.06 4.08
C TYR A 54 4.62 -0.07 3.68
N MET A 55 4.43 0.18 2.38
CA MET A 55 3.37 1.05 1.87
C MET A 55 1.98 0.55 2.28
N MET A 56 1.74 -0.77 2.16
CA MET A 56 0.50 -1.42 2.58
C MET A 56 0.17 -1.16 4.06
N ALA A 57 1.17 -1.12 4.93
CA ALA A 57 0.97 -0.89 6.37
C ALA A 57 0.95 0.61 6.74
N ALA A 58 1.87 1.40 6.20
CA ALA A 58 2.09 2.78 6.61
C ALA A 58 1.01 3.73 6.09
N VAL A 59 0.62 3.60 4.82
CA VAL A 59 -0.30 4.54 4.17
C VAL A 59 -1.71 4.45 4.77
N PRO A 60 -2.33 3.26 4.94
CA PRO A 60 -3.64 3.16 5.59
C PRO A 60 -3.61 3.64 7.05
N ARG A 61 -2.53 3.36 7.79
CA ARG A 61 -2.36 3.87 9.17
C ARG A 61 -2.30 5.40 9.20
N ALA A 62 -1.58 6.03 8.28
CA ALA A 62 -1.49 7.48 8.18
C ALA A 62 -2.84 8.11 7.77
N LEU A 63 -3.56 7.51 6.82
CA LEU A 63 -4.91 7.92 6.41
C LEU A 63 -5.92 7.81 7.56
N ALA A 64 -5.91 6.68 8.28
CA ALA A 64 -6.75 6.47 9.44
C ALA A 64 -6.46 7.50 10.55
N LYS A 65 -5.18 7.85 10.78
CA LYS A 65 -4.79 8.90 11.73
C LYS A 65 -5.32 10.28 11.32
N ARG A 66 -5.28 10.61 10.03
CA ARG A 66 -5.84 11.87 9.48
C ARG A 66 -7.35 11.96 9.60
N TRP A 67 -8.08 10.85 9.52
CA TRP A 67 -9.54 10.86 9.68
C TRP A 67 -10.00 10.80 11.13
N LYS A 68 -9.10 10.43 12.06
CA LYS A 68 -9.34 10.39 13.51
C LYS A 68 -9.05 11.71 14.23
N THR A 69 -8.69 12.80 13.56
CA THR A 69 -8.48 14.10 14.21
C THR A 69 -9.78 14.93 14.20
N PRO A 70 -10.58 14.95 15.27
CA PRO A 70 -10.97 16.20 15.90
C PRO A 70 -9.75 16.74 16.65
N GLN A 71 -9.34 17.97 16.37
CA GLN A 71 -8.38 18.68 17.24
C GLN A 71 -9.14 19.09 18.52
N PRO A 72 -8.51 19.02 19.70
CA PRO A 72 -9.07 19.60 20.93
C PRO A 72 -9.18 21.12 20.82
#